data_AF-A0A821KIV1-F1
#
_entry.id   AF-A0A821KIV1-F1
#
_cell.length_a   1.000
_cell.length_b   1.000
_cell.length_c   1.000
_cell.angle_alpha   90.00
_cell.angle_beta   90.00
_cell.angle_gamma   90.00
#
_symmetry.space_group_name_H-M   'P 1'
#
loop_
_entity.id
_entity.type
_entity.pdbx_description
1 polymer ?
#
loop_
_entity_poly.entity_id
_entity_poly.type
_entity_poly.pdbx_seq_one_letter_code
_entity_poly.pdbx_strand_id
1 'polypeptide(L)'
;VLWQQCGGIGWTSTACCDQSTCIFVNPYYSQCLPLEESSSSSPSFTSTVSTATSSTNDGRQVGVTTRYWDCCKASCGWPGKASVTSPVITCTQDGITSVDLNTQSGCTGGTAYMCNDQQPWSINSTFSYDFAAAHIIVRK
;
A
#
# COMPACT_ATOMS: atom_id res chain seq x y z
N VAL A 1 8.40 8.27 17.60
CA VAL A 1 8.91 7.98 18.97
C VAL A 1 8.87 6.47 19.31
N LEU A 2 9.88 5.92 19.97
CA LEU A 2 9.98 4.49 20.31
C LEU A 2 9.52 4.24 21.76
N TRP A 3 8.79 3.15 22.01
CA TRP A 3 8.26 2.73 23.32
C TRP A 3 7.17 3.61 23.94
N GLN A 4 6.67 4.62 23.20
CA GLN A 4 5.58 5.50 23.65
C GLN A 4 4.21 4.86 23.45
N GLN A 5 3.24 5.26 24.27
CA GLN A 5 1.84 4.86 24.09
C GLN A 5 1.26 5.56 22.86
N CYS A 6 0.61 4.79 21.99
CA CYS A 6 0.03 5.26 20.74
C CYS A 6 -1.47 4.96 20.63
N GLY A 7 -2.06 4.28 21.63
CA GLY A 7 -3.49 3.97 21.65
C GLY A 7 -3.95 3.33 22.97
N GLY A 8 -5.26 3.12 23.08
CA GLY A 8 -5.93 2.56 24.26
C GLY A 8 -7.24 3.28 24.58
N ILE A 9 -8.18 2.61 25.24
CA ILE A 9 -9.44 3.21 25.70
C ILE A 9 -9.13 4.37 26.66
N GLY A 10 -9.60 5.57 26.30
CA GLY A 10 -9.38 6.81 27.07
C GLY A 10 -8.11 7.59 26.68
N TRP A 11 -7.30 7.10 25.74
CA TRP A 11 -6.13 7.82 25.23
C TRP A 11 -6.55 8.90 24.23
N THR A 12 -6.26 10.16 24.54
CA THR A 12 -6.71 11.34 23.77
C THR A 12 -5.66 11.95 22.84
N SER A 13 -4.41 11.46 22.86
CA SER A 13 -3.34 12.05 22.03
C SER A 13 -2.99 11.19 20.80
N THR A 14 -2.89 11.83 19.64
CA THR A 14 -2.48 11.20 18.38
C THR A 14 -0.95 11.16 18.30
N ALA A 15 -0.30 10.39 19.17
CA ALA A 15 1.13 10.15 19.07
C ALA A 15 1.41 9.26 17.85
N CYS A 16 1.72 9.89 16.71
CA CYS A 16 2.14 9.17 15.52
C CYS A 16 3.47 8.47 15.80
N CYS A 17 3.50 7.16 15.56
CA CYS A 17 4.74 6.40 15.56
C CYS A 17 5.50 6.76 14.28
N ASP A 18 6.37 7.78 14.30
CA ASP A 18 7.04 8.30 13.10
C ASP A 18 7.73 7.22 12.24
N GLN A 19 8.41 6.26 12.89
CA GLN A 19 9.23 5.19 12.28
C GLN A 19 9.00 3.83 12.96
N SER A 20 7.88 3.69 13.66
CA SER A 20 7.51 2.49 14.42
C SER A 20 6.05 2.16 14.13
N THR A 21 5.62 0.95 14.47
CA THR A 21 4.22 0.56 14.31
C THR A 21 3.54 0.59 15.67
N CYS A 22 2.31 1.13 15.70
CA CYS A 22 1.48 1.07 16.91
C CYS A 22 0.94 -0.34 17.08
N ILE A 23 1.51 -1.10 18.00
CA ILE A 23 1.11 -2.48 18.27
C ILE A 23 0.10 -2.50 19.41
N PHE A 24 -1.04 -3.16 19.19
CA PHE A 24 -2.05 -3.40 20.21
C PHE A 24 -1.53 -4.38 21.26
N VAL A 25 -1.56 -3.98 22.53
CA VAL A 25 -1.18 -4.86 23.66
C VAL A 25 -2.43 -5.31 24.40
N ASN A 26 -3.29 -4.36 24.79
CA ASN A 26 -4.55 -4.64 25.44
C ASN A 26 -5.55 -3.48 25.21
N PRO A 27 -6.83 -3.63 25.61
CA PRO A 27 -7.84 -2.61 25.34
C PRO A 27 -7.51 -1.21 25.87
N TYR A 28 -6.70 -1.09 26.93
CA TYR A 28 -6.32 0.18 27.53
C TYR A 28 -4.95 0.69 27.05
N TYR A 29 -4.20 -0.10 26.27
CA TYR A 29 -2.81 0.19 25.94
C TYR A 29 -2.34 -0.37 24.59
N SER A 30 -1.86 0.53 23.73
CA SER A 30 -1.10 0.20 22.51
C SER A 30 0.23 0.94 22.52
N GLN A 31 1.31 0.30 22.05
CA GLN A 31 2.68 0.82 22.16
C GLN A 31 3.37 0.92 20.79
N CYS A 32 4.12 2.01 20.56
CA CYS A 32 5.01 2.14 19.41
C CYS A 32 6.22 1.22 19.59
N LEU A 33 6.26 0.10 18.87
CA LEU A 33 7.39 -0.82 18.87
C LEU A 33 8.21 -0.67 17.57
N PRO A 34 9.54 -0.89 17.62
CA PRO A 34 10.32 -0.99 16.39
C PRO A 34 9.76 -2.14 15.56
N LEU A 35 9.70 -1.97 14.25
CA LEU A 35 9.39 -3.07 13.35
C LEU A 35 10.47 -4.13 13.57
N GLU A 36 10.13 -5.30 14.12
CA GLU A 36 11.13 -6.32 14.44
C GLU A 36 11.78 -6.87 13.17
N GLU A 37 12.96 -6.33 12.88
CA GLU A 37 14.00 -6.95 12.05
C GLU A 37 15.14 -7.41 12.96
N SER A 38 15.11 -8.66 13.45
CA SER A 38 16.30 -9.44 13.85
C SER A 38 15.93 -10.91 14.06
N SER A 39 16.65 -11.97 13.68
CA SER A 39 17.75 -12.23 12.75
C SER A 39 18.16 -13.72 12.92
N SER A 40 18.76 -14.32 11.88
CA SER A 40 19.66 -15.50 11.90
C SER A 40 19.11 -16.92 11.69
N SER A 41 18.72 -17.22 10.46
CA SER A 41 19.53 -18.15 9.68
C SER A 41 19.78 -17.50 8.32
N SER A 42 21.03 -17.07 8.12
CA SER A 42 21.51 -16.55 6.86
C SER A 42 21.59 -17.69 5.85
N PRO A 43 20.80 -17.70 4.77
CA PRO A 43 21.43 -17.75 3.48
C PRO A 43 21.92 -16.33 3.20
N SER A 44 23.21 -16.20 2.88
CA SER A 44 23.74 -15.00 2.26
C SER A 44 22.93 -14.73 1.00
N PHE A 45 21.92 -13.87 1.08
CA PHE A 45 21.43 -13.18 -0.10
C PHE A 45 22.49 -12.14 -0.42
N THR A 46 23.54 -12.58 -1.12
CA THR A 46 24.01 -11.77 -2.24
C THR A 46 22.72 -11.38 -2.96
N SER A 47 22.44 -10.09 -3.08
CA SER A 47 21.53 -9.61 -4.11
C SER A 47 22.17 -9.94 -5.45
N THR A 48 22.21 -11.23 -5.78
CA THR A 48 22.02 -11.66 -7.13
C THR A 48 20.64 -11.11 -7.40
N VAL A 49 20.61 -9.92 -8.01
CA VAL A 49 19.52 -9.52 -8.88
C VAL A 49 19.19 -10.81 -9.61
N SER A 50 18.12 -11.47 -9.19
CA SER A 50 17.60 -12.59 -9.93
C SER A 50 16.99 -11.88 -11.12
N THR A 51 17.85 -11.50 -12.05
CA THR A 51 17.51 -11.33 -13.44
C THR A 51 16.91 -12.67 -13.75
N ALA A 52 15.60 -12.78 -13.57
CA ALA A 52 14.83 -13.81 -14.21
C ALA A 52 15.00 -13.48 -15.69
N THR A 53 16.14 -13.88 -16.27
CA THR A 53 16.40 -13.87 -17.70
C THR A 53 15.59 -15.01 -18.29
N SER A 54 14.28 -15.01 -18.02
CA SER A 54 13.32 -15.70 -18.83
C SER A 54 13.06 -14.75 -19.99
N SER A 55 13.98 -14.76 -20.97
CA SER A 55 13.65 -14.32 -22.31
C SER A 55 12.66 -15.32 -22.89
N THR A 56 11.43 -15.30 -22.37
CA THR A 56 10.29 -15.84 -23.08
C THR A 56 10.01 -14.86 -24.21
N ASN A 57 9.95 -15.33 -25.45
CA ASN A 57 9.58 -14.54 -26.63
C ASN A 57 8.09 -14.10 -26.61
N ASP A 58 7.56 -13.79 -25.42
CA ASP A 58 6.15 -13.58 -25.12
C ASP A 58 5.89 -12.17 -24.55
N GLY A 59 6.82 -11.23 -24.76
CA GLY A 59 6.65 -9.82 -24.35
C GLY A 59 6.75 -9.52 -22.85
N ARG A 60 6.95 -10.53 -21.99
CA ARG A 60 7.16 -10.35 -20.54
C ARG A 60 8.54 -9.72 -20.26
N GLN A 61 8.57 -8.77 -19.33
CA GLN A 61 9.79 -8.11 -18.86
C GLN A 61 10.06 -8.39 -17.37
N VAL A 62 11.32 -8.30 -16.97
CA VAL A 62 11.71 -8.29 -15.56
C VAL A 62 11.37 -6.91 -14.99
N GLY A 63 10.60 -6.89 -13.91
CA GLY A 63 10.26 -5.68 -13.15
C GLY A 63 10.85 -5.72 -11.75
N VAL A 64 11.01 -4.53 -11.17
CA VAL A 64 11.32 -4.36 -9.73
C VAL A 64 10.05 -3.86 -9.05
N THR A 65 9.72 -4.44 -7.90
CA THR A 65 8.54 -4.05 -7.11
C THR A 65 8.96 -3.31 -5.84
N THR A 66 8.15 -2.34 -5.44
CA THR A 66 8.18 -1.71 -4.11
C THR A 66 6.82 -1.90 -3.44
N ARG A 67 6.66 -1.39 -2.20
CA ARG A 67 5.36 -1.36 -1.50
C ARG A 67 5.02 0.08 -1.13
N TYR A 68 3.76 0.47 -1.22
CA TYR A 68 3.31 1.80 -0.79
C TYR A 68 1.81 1.79 -0.44
N TRP A 69 1.40 2.72 0.42
CA TRP A 69 0.01 3.11 0.66
C TRP A 69 0.01 4.56 1.14
N ASP A 70 -0.38 5.49 0.27
CA ASP A 70 -0.37 6.94 0.55
C ASP A 70 -1.79 7.52 0.77
N CYS A 71 -2.81 6.65 0.75
CA CYS A 71 -4.24 6.98 0.78
C CYS A 71 -4.73 7.85 -0.40
N CYS A 72 -3.86 8.28 -1.31
CA CYS A 72 -4.24 9.20 -2.36
C CYS A 72 -5.22 8.56 -3.34
N LYS A 73 -6.08 9.38 -3.95
CA LYS A 73 -6.84 8.95 -5.12
C LYS A 73 -5.89 8.41 -6.20
N ALA A 74 -6.14 7.19 -6.65
CA ALA A 74 -5.39 6.55 -7.72
C ALA A 74 -5.39 7.42 -8.99
N SER A 75 -4.28 7.45 -9.73
CA SER A 75 -4.20 8.18 -11.00
C SER A 75 -5.22 7.66 -12.03
N CYS A 76 -5.46 6.34 -12.06
CA CYS A 76 -6.47 5.68 -12.87
C CYS A 76 -7.91 5.91 -12.39
N GLY A 77 -8.10 6.60 -11.25
CA GLY A 77 -9.42 7.04 -10.77
C GLY A 77 -9.91 8.34 -11.43
N TRP A 78 -9.11 8.95 -12.32
CA TRP A 78 -9.52 10.09 -13.12
C TRP A 78 -10.16 9.64 -14.45
N PRO A 79 -11.29 10.25 -14.86
CA PRO A 79 -11.83 10.06 -16.20
C PRO A 79 -10.82 10.40 -17.30
N GLY A 80 -10.88 9.67 -18.42
CA GLY A 80 -10.07 9.95 -19.62
C GLY A 80 -8.61 9.50 -19.55
N LYS A 81 -8.17 8.79 -18.51
CA LYS A 81 -6.80 8.24 -18.42
C LYS A 81 -6.55 7.02 -19.30
N ALA A 82 -7.59 6.26 -19.62
CA ALA A 82 -7.55 5.09 -20.51
C ALA A 82 -8.95 4.79 -21.08
N SER A 83 -9.02 3.95 -22.12
CA SER A 83 -10.28 3.41 -22.65
C SER A 83 -10.75 2.26 -21.76
N VAL A 84 -11.61 2.57 -20.79
CA VAL A 84 -12.15 1.63 -19.78
C VAL A 84 -13.65 1.84 -19.63
N THR A 85 -14.35 0.87 -19.05
CA THR A 85 -15.79 0.96 -18.76
C THR A 85 -16.11 2.00 -17.68
N SER A 86 -15.25 2.08 -16.66
CA SER A 86 -15.27 3.13 -15.63
C SER A 86 -13.86 3.31 -15.08
N PRO A 87 -13.46 4.53 -14.66
CA PRO A 87 -12.25 4.73 -13.86
C PRO A 87 -12.31 3.95 -12.54
N VAL A 88 -11.15 3.80 -11.91
CA VAL A 88 -11.04 3.20 -10.57
C VAL A 88 -11.89 3.99 -9.59
N ILE A 89 -12.72 3.30 -8.81
CA ILE A 89 -13.57 3.92 -7.79
C ILE A 89 -12.68 4.49 -6.69
N THR A 90 -13.05 5.67 -6.18
CA THR A 90 -12.40 6.29 -5.02
C THR A 90 -13.43 6.54 -3.93
N CYS A 91 -12.98 6.62 -2.68
CA CYS A 91 -13.84 6.72 -1.52
C CYS A 91 -13.63 8.03 -0.76
N THR A 92 -14.55 8.37 0.14
CA THR A 92 -14.32 9.40 1.15
C THR A 92 -13.24 8.94 2.15
N GLN A 93 -12.91 9.77 3.13
CA GLN A 93 -11.90 9.47 4.14
C GLN A 93 -12.23 8.20 4.96
N ASP A 94 -13.49 7.76 4.99
CA ASP A 94 -13.88 6.49 5.62
C ASP A 94 -13.33 5.25 4.88
N GLY A 95 -12.86 5.40 3.64
CA GLY A 95 -12.37 4.34 2.77
C GLY A 95 -13.46 3.38 2.27
N ILE A 96 -14.75 3.71 2.44
CA ILE A 96 -15.89 2.84 2.08
C ILE A 96 -16.88 3.55 1.15
N THR A 97 -17.22 4.80 1.46
CA THR A 97 -18.25 5.52 0.71
C THR A 97 -17.67 6.06 -0.60
N SER A 98 -18.17 5.58 -1.74
CA SER A 98 -17.70 6.04 -3.06
C SER A 98 -17.98 7.52 -3.28
N VAL A 99 -17.04 8.23 -3.93
CA VAL A 99 -17.19 9.64 -4.32
C VAL A 99 -17.26 9.81 -5.83
N ASP A 100 -17.72 10.99 -6.27
CA ASP A 100 -17.74 11.35 -7.69
C ASP A 100 -16.35 11.25 -8.33
N LEU A 101 -16.29 10.80 -9.57
CA LEU A 101 -15.05 10.55 -10.32
C LEU A 101 -14.22 11.81 -10.56
N ASN A 102 -14.82 13.01 -10.51
CA ASN A 102 -14.12 14.29 -10.65
C ASN A 102 -13.73 14.90 -9.30
N THR A 103 -14.08 14.25 -8.18
CA THR A 103 -13.69 14.73 -6.84
C THR A 103 -12.17 14.79 -6.71
N GLN A 104 -11.67 15.91 -6.19
CA GLN A 104 -10.24 16.16 -6.01
C GLN A 104 -9.63 15.19 -4.98
N SER A 105 -8.38 14.79 -5.21
CA SER A 105 -7.63 13.93 -4.28
C SER A 105 -7.37 14.63 -2.95
N GLY A 106 -7.51 13.92 -1.84
CA GLY A 106 -7.13 14.37 -0.51
C GLY A 106 -5.67 14.82 -0.41
N CYS A 107 -4.77 14.21 -1.18
CA CYS A 107 -3.35 14.59 -1.24
C CYS A 107 -3.09 15.95 -1.91
N THR A 108 -4.13 16.57 -2.44
CA THR A 108 -4.10 17.89 -3.09
C THR A 108 -5.23 18.79 -2.57
N GLY A 109 -5.69 18.57 -1.33
CA GLY A 109 -6.71 19.39 -0.68
C GLY A 109 -8.16 19.04 -1.01
N GLY A 110 -8.40 17.88 -1.62
CA GLY A 110 -9.75 17.36 -1.91
C GLY A 110 -10.25 16.36 -0.85
N THR A 111 -11.23 15.54 -1.24
CA THR A 111 -11.91 14.58 -0.35
C THR A 111 -11.99 13.16 -0.91
N ALA A 112 -11.29 12.88 -2.02
CA ALA A 112 -11.19 11.54 -2.60
C ALA A 112 -9.91 10.82 -2.17
N TYR A 113 -10.06 9.57 -1.73
CA TYR A 113 -9.02 8.69 -1.22
C TYR A 113 -9.12 7.29 -1.86
N MET A 114 -8.08 6.46 -1.68
CA MET A 114 -8.14 5.04 -2.03
C MET A 114 -9.18 4.32 -1.16
N CYS A 115 -9.96 3.40 -1.74
CA CYS A 115 -10.93 2.59 -1.00
C CYS A 115 -10.26 1.43 -0.26
N ASN A 116 -10.82 1.01 0.87
CA ASN A 116 -10.31 -0.09 1.68
C ASN A 116 -10.40 -1.45 0.96
N ASP A 117 -11.37 -1.62 0.06
CA ASP A 117 -11.51 -2.85 -0.74
C ASP A 117 -10.44 -2.98 -1.85
N GLN A 118 -9.60 -1.96 -2.03
CA GLN A 118 -8.44 -1.97 -2.93
C GLN A 118 -7.13 -2.36 -2.22
N GLN A 119 -7.25 -3.08 -1.10
CA GLN A 119 -6.13 -3.69 -0.39
C GLN A 119 -5.83 -5.11 -0.94
N PRO A 120 -4.60 -5.63 -0.81
CA PRO A 120 -4.28 -7.01 -1.17
C PRO A 120 -5.06 -8.01 -0.32
N TRP A 121 -5.36 -9.17 -0.91
CA TRP A 121 -5.85 -10.33 -0.17
C TRP A 121 -5.26 -11.64 -0.69
N SER A 122 -5.04 -12.57 0.23
CA SER A 122 -4.58 -13.91 -0.10
C SER A 122 -5.76 -14.83 -0.42
N ILE A 123 -5.60 -15.64 -1.46
CA ILE A 123 -6.50 -16.76 -1.78
C ILE A 123 -6.00 -18.03 -1.08
N ASN A 124 -4.68 -18.22 -1.06
CA ASN A 124 -4.01 -19.31 -0.34
C ASN A 124 -2.53 -18.94 -0.07
N SER A 125 -1.75 -19.89 0.47
CA SER A 125 -0.34 -19.69 0.83
C SER A 125 0.60 -19.35 -0.33
N THR A 126 0.16 -19.54 -1.58
CA THR A 126 0.98 -19.32 -2.79
C THR A 126 0.37 -18.34 -3.78
N PHE A 127 -0.83 -17.82 -3.52
CA PHE A 127 -1.58 -17.00 -4.48
C PHE A 127 -2.39 -15.90 -3.80
N SER A 128 -2.28 -14.69 -4.36
CA SER A 128 -2.95 -13.48 -3.87
C SER A 128 -3.36 -12.58 -5.04
N TYR A 129 -4.36 -11.73 -4.79
CA TYR A 129 -4.68 -10.58 -5.64
C TYR A 129 -4.25 -9.29 -4.94
N ASP A 130 -3.88 -8.30 -5.75
CA ASP A 130 -3.41 -7.00 -5.28
C ASP A 130 -3.64 -5.92 -6.35
N PHE A 131 -3.39 -4.67 -5.95
CA PHE A 131 -3.39 -3.47 -6.78
C PHE A 131 -1.99 -2.85 -6.76
N ALA A 132 -1.60 -2.20 -7.86
CA ALA A 132 -0.29 -1.58 -7.96
C ALA A 132 -0.32 -0.28 -8.75
N ALA A 133 0.51 0.67 -8.33
CA ALA A 133 0.99 1.71 -9.24
C ALA A 133 2.09 1.11 -10.11
N ALA A 134 1.99 1.33 -11.42
CA ALA A 134 2.93 0.78 -12.38
C ALA A 134 3.52 1.85 -13.28
N HIS A 135 4.80 1.71 -13.56
CA HIS A 135 5.50 2.42 -14.63
C HIS A 135 6.15 1.38 -15.52
N ILE A 136 5.54 1.13 -16.68
CA ILE A 136 5.93 0.07 -17.61
C ILE A 136 6.63 0.72 -18.81
N ILE A 137 7.88 0.32 -19.06
CA ILE A 137 8.65 0.80 -20.20
C ILE A 137 8.35 -0.07 -21.41
N VAL A 138 7.75 0.53 -22.44
CA VAL A 138 7.64 -0.11 -23.75
C VAL A 138 8.96 0.07 -24.48
N ARG A 139 9.69 -1.03 -24.70
CA ARG A 139 10.82 -1.00 -25.65
C ARG A 139 10.24 -1.11 -27.05
N LYS A 140 10.43 -0.05 -27.85
CA LYS A 140 10.14 -0.05 -29.29
C LYS A 140 11.22 -0.83 -30.03
#